data_AF-A0AA38XAT0-F1
#
_entry.id   AF-A0AA38XAT0-F1
#
_cell.length_a   1.000
_cell.length_b   1.000
_cell.length_c   1.000
_cell.angle_alpha   90.00
_cell.angle_beta   90.00
_cell.angle_gamma   90.00
#
_symmetry.space_group_name_H-M   'P 1'
#
loop_
_entity.id
_entity.type
_entity.pdbx_description
1 polymer ?
#
loop_
_entity_poly.entity_id
_entity_poly.type
_entity_poly.pdbx_seq_one_letter_code
_entity_poly.pdbx_strand_id
1 'polypeptide(L)'
;MDRVHPRQEDSSTIPDQIYGYAAGNVSEIFRNRTMRIVATSEIALLLMLLVLESQVTSFQPTSKDRQISILTRRTVIYKLMNERLTDSRSSLADDYILAVAIAEGSEHRMDNTQNARCHIIAAKRLLELRGGLRSIREIAYPWGLMIVNIFVEQGVDDLDVQAWHFTLKYGSSTTQHGHGNLHTHKSHLDRDQPVPINDGHSTHDQAFEVNIALYDYVHLPGDELEDAHFRFYLSILYAMNTALYAFRESEVTTGIYLKGVRTAVEKSTHQNFLLRAGGFKLPSLVLLLMIAHSAVEAGERNPSTSIVFNVEEVLEFVEIMMMASRASRMNMLRALESWLTTPIATNRDLIFVNNAKLKILAKEVEEAWRVRNSREADRHGI
;
A
#
# COMPACT_ATOMS: atom_id res chain seq x y z
N MET A 1 50.08 8.85 1.05
CA MET A 1 48.79 9.43 0.58
C MET A 1 48.13 8.38 -0.26
N ASP A 2 47.35 7.50 0.39
CA ASP A 2 46.67 6.42 -0.29
C ASP A 2 45.47 6.95 -1.05
N ARG A 3 45.42 6.64 -2.35
CA ARG A 3 44.28 6.96 -3.21
C ARG A 3 43.08 6.13 -2.73
N VAL A 4 42.15 6.79 -2.06
CA VAL A 4 40.83 6.23 -1.80
C VAL A 4 40.11 6.13 -3.15
N HIS A 5 40.00 4.92 -3.69
CA HIS A 5 39.10 4.64 -4.80
C HIS A 5 37.66 4.81 -4.29
N PRO A 6 36.81 5.62 -4.96
CA PRO A 6 35.38 5.59 -4.67
C PRO A 6 34.88 4.18 -4.96
N ARG A 7 34.32 3.51 -3.94
CA ARG A 7 33.68 2.21 -4.13
C ARG A 7 32.52 2.43 -5.09
N GLN A 8 32.59 1.76 -6.23
CA GLN A 8 31.50 1.65 -7.17
C GLN A 8 30.39 0.88 -6.44
N GLU A 9 29.36 1.58 -5.96
CA GLU A 9 28.19 0.94 -5.37
C GLU A 9 27.58 0.01 -6.42
N ASP A 10 27.46 -1.28 -6.07
CA ASP A 10 26.92 -2.27 -6.98
C ASP A 10 25.42 -2.04 -7.15
N SER A 11 25.07 -1.34 -8.24
CA SER A 11 23.70 -0.95 -8.59
C SER A 11 22.70 -2.12 -8.60
N SER A 12 23.20 -3.37 -8.70
CA SER A 12 22.38 -4.58 -8.67
C SER A 12 21.70 -4.83 -7.31
N THR A 13 22.23 -4.26 -6.23
CA THR A 13 21.70 -4.42 -4.86
C THR A 13 20.66 -3.37 -4.47
N ILE A 14 20.53 -2.30 -5.27
CA ILE A 14 19.60 -1.19 -5.01
C ILE A 14 18.17 -1.70 -4.83
N PRO A 15 17.59 -2.52 -5.73
CA PRO A 15 16.21 -2.98 -5.56
C PRO A 15 15.99 -3.75 -4.25
N ASP A 16 16.94 -4.61 -3.87
CA ASP A 16 16.81 -5.42 -2.65
C ASP A 16 16.84 -4.56 -1.38
N GLN A 17 17.55 -3.43 -1.41
CA GLN A 17 17.57 -2.46 -0.31
C GLN A 17 16.29 -1.61 -0.28
N ILE A 18 15.69 -1.32 -1.44
CA ILE A 18 14.46 -0.54 -1.52
C ILE A 18 13.26 -1.32 -0.99
N TYR A 19 13.20 -2.59 -1.35
CA TYR A 19 11.98 -3.38 -1.24
C TYR A 19 12.05 -4.52 -0.24
N GLY A 20 13.22 -4.72 0.36
CA GLY A 20 13.53 -5.86 1.19
C GLY A 20 13.98 -7.05 0.37
N TYR A 21 14.83 -7.87 1.00
CA TYR A 21 15.25 -9.14 0.44
C TYR A 21 14.12 -10.17 0.60
N ALA A 22 13.40 -10.44 -0.47
CA ALA A 22 12.46 -11.57 -0.52
C ALA A 22 13.03 -12.63 -1.46
N ALA A 23 13.75 -13.64 -0.97
CA ALA A 23 14.24 -14.68 -1.88
C ALA A 23 13.05 -15.45 -2.51
N GLY A 24 12.89 -15.29 -3.83
CA GLY A 24 11.87 -15.95 -4.66
C GLY A 24 11.60 -15.22 -5.98
N ASN A 25 10.76 -15.83 -6.84
CA ASN A 25 10.45 -15.32 -8.18
C ASN A 25 9.89 -13.89 -8.19
N VAL A 26 9.13 -13.50 -7.15
CA VAL A 26 8.51 -12.16 -7.04
C VAL A 26 9.56 -11.06 -6.91
N SER A 27 10.61 -11.26 -6.12
CA SER A 27 11.71 -10.30 -5.97
C SER A 27 12.54 -10.20 -7.25
N GLU A 28 12.76 -11.31 -7.96
CA GLU A 28 13.48 -11.27 -9.23
C GLU A 28 12.72 -10.49 -10.31
N ILE A 29 11.42 -10.74 -10.46
CA ILE A 29 10.54 -9.95 -11.35
C ILE A 29 10.65 -8.48 -11.00
N PHE A 30 10.67 -8.15 -9.70
CA PHE A 30 10.74 -6.79 -9.26
C PHE A 30 12.08 -6.12 -9.54
N ARG A 31 13.18 -6.80 -9.21
CA ARG A 31 14.53 -6.34 -9.45
C ARG A 31 14.71 -6.06 -10.94
N ASN A 32 14.29 -6.98 -11.80
CA ASN A 32 14.41 -6.82 -13.25
C ASN A 32 13.58 -5.64 -13.78
N ARG A 33 12.35 -5.45 -13.28
CA ARG A 33 11.52 -4.30 -13.67
C ARG A 33 12.05 -2.98 -13.12
N THR A 34 12.51 -2.95 -11.87
CA THR A 34 13.08 -1.75 -11.25
C THR A 34 14.39 -1.35 -11.89
N MET A 35 15.28 -2.30 -12.16
CA MET A 35 16.56 -2.04 -12.83
C MET A 35 16.37 -1.42 -14.21
N ARG A 36 15.29 -1.79 -14.92
CA ARG A 36 14.94 -1.12 -16.18
C ARG A 36 14.66 0.37 -15.98
N ILE A 37 13.97 0.76 -14.90
CA ILE A 37 13.70 2.16 -14.55
C ILE A 37 14.99 2.90 -14.23
N VAL A 38 15.80 2.30 -13.36
CA VAL A 38 17.07 2.87 -12.93
C VAL A 38 17.98 3.10 -14.13
N ALA A 39 17.89 2.22 -15.15
CA ALA A 39 18.61 2.38 -16.40
C ALA A 39 18.03 3.45 -17.34
N THR A 40 16.73 3.79 -17.24
CA THR A 40 16.06 4.70 -18.19
C THR A 40 15.70 6.08 -17.62
N SER A 41 15.69 6.25 -16.30
CA SER A 41 15.34 7.50 -15.63
C SER A 41 16.48 7.95 -14.71
N GLU A 42 17.27 8.90 -15.21
CA GLU A 42 18.38 9.50 -14.46
C GLU A 42 17.90 10.12 -13.14
N ILE A 43 16.73 10.77 -13.14
CA ILE A 43 16.15 11.36 -11.93
C ILE A 43 15.85 10.29 -10.89
N ALA A 44 15.21 9.17 -11.30
CA ALA A 44 14.88 8.08 -10.39
C ALA A 44 16.12 7.40 -9.82
N LEU A 45 17.15 7.16 -10.65
CA LEU A 45 18.44 6.62 -10.20
C LEU A 45 19.09 7.54 -9.16
N LEU A 46 19.19 8.84 -9.44
CA LEU A 46 19.80 9.80 -8.51
C LEU A 46 19.01 9.89 -7.20
N LEU A 47 17.68 9.83 -7.25
CA LEU A 47 16.85 9.79 -6.05
C LEU A 47 17.06 8.50 -5.24
N MET A 48 17.14 7.34 -5.89
CA MET A 48 17.42 6.08 -5.18
C MET A 48 18.80 6.13 -4.50
N LEU A 49 19.83 6.62 -5.19
CA LEU A 49 21.17 6.82 -4.61
C LEU A 49 21.14 7.82 -3.44
N LEU A 50 20.36 8.89 -3.56
CA LEU A 50 20.18 9.87 -2.48
C LEU A 50 19.60 9.20 -1.22
N VAL A 51 18.62 8.32 -1.38
CA VAL A 51 18.05 7.61 -0.22
C VAL A 51 19.04 6.61 0.36
N LEU A 52 19.81 5.89 -0.47
CA LEU A 52 20.85 5.00 0.03
C LEU A 52 21.90 5.76 0.86
N GLU A 53 22.36 6.89 0.34
CA GLU A 53 23.29 7.76 1.06
C GLU A 53 22.67 8.39 2.32
N SER A 54 21.35 8.52 2.43
CA SER A 54 20.69 9.01 3.65
C SER A 54 20.54 7.93 4.73
N GLN A 55 20.59 6.63 4.37
CA GLN A 55 20.42 5.52 5.30
C GLN A 55 21.67 5.08 6.06
N VAL A 56 22.87 5.20 5.48
CA VAL A 56 24.10 4.68 6.12
C VAL A 56 24.43 5.50 7.38
N THR A 57 24.15 4.92 8.54
CA THR A 57 24.44 5.51 9.86
C THR A 57 25.84 5.18 10.39
N SER A 58 26.71 4.44 9.70
CA SER A 58 27.91 3.93 10.40
C SER A 58 29.25 3.81 9.67
N PHE A 59 29.44 4.28 8.43
CA PHE A 59 30.80 4.32 7.85
C PHE A 59 31.09 5.66 7.17
N GLN A 60 31.78 6.54 7.92
CA GLN A 60 32.13 7.91 7.56
C GLN A 60 32.80 8.03 6.16
N PRO A 61 32.42 9.09 5.43
CA PRO A 61 33.23 10.31 5.34
C PRO A 61 32.69 11.37 6.31
N THR A 62 33.41 12.47 6.52
CA THR A 62 33.00 13.50 7.48
C THR A 62 31.56 13.94 7.19
N SER A 63 30.80 14.32 8.24
CA SER A 63 29.42 14.81 8.06
C SER A 63 29.32 15.89 6.97
N LYS A 64 30.38 16.66 6.76
CA LYS A 64 30.49 17.70 5.72
C LYS A 64 30.58 17.14 4.30
N ASP A 65 31.42 16.14 4.03
CA ASP A 65 31.55 15.57 2.68
C ASP A 65 30.26 14.88 2.24
N ARG A 66 29.60 14.17 3.18
CA ARG A 66 28.27 13.57 2.95
C ARG A 66 27.22 14.64 2.69
N GLN A 67 27.20 15.72 3.48
CA GLN A 67 26.30 16.86 3.24
C GLN A 67 26.54 17.50 1.87
N ILE A 68 27.80 17.67 1.45
CA ILE A 68 28.14 18.21 0.13
C ILE A 68 27.69 17.26 -0.98
N SER A 69 27.87 15.94 -0.82
CA SER A 69 27.38 14.93 -1.77
C SER A 69 25.86 15.01 -1.92
N ILE A 70 25.13 14.98 -0.80
CA ILE A 70 23.67 15.11 -0.74
C ILE A 70 23.21 16.40 -1.42
N LEU A 71 23.82 17.54 -1.08
CA LEU A 71 23.49 18.84 -1.67
C LEU A 71 23.75 18.86 -3.17
N THR A 72 24.91 18.37 -3.60
CA THR A 72 25.29 18.31 -5.03
C THR A 72 24.29 17.47 -5.81
N ARG A 73 23.96 16.27 -5.30
CA ARG A 73 22.99 15.39 -5.95
C ARG A 73 21.61 16.01 -5.99
N ARG A 74 21.15 16.61 -4.89
CA ARG A 74 19.86 17.31 -4.83
C ARG A 74 19.78 18.47 -5.82
N THR A 75 20.85 19.26 -5.98
CA THR A 75 20.91 20.32 -6.98
C THR A 75 20.77 19.76 -8.40
N VAL A 76 21.44 18.66 -8.72
CA VAL A 76 21.32 18.00 -10.03
C VAL A 76 19.90 17.46 -10.24
N ILE A 77 19.33 16.77 -9.25
CA ILE A 77 17.96 16.24 -9.30
C ILE A 77 16.97 17.36 -9.61
N TYR A 78 17.01 18.48 -8.87
CA TYR A 78 16.07 19.58 -9.09
C TYR A 78 16.27 20.31 -10.40
N LYS A 79 17.52 20.39 -10.89
CA LYS A 79 17.77 20.90 -12.24
C LYS A 79 17.09 20.02 -13.29
N LEU A 80 17.29 18.71 -13.23
CA LEU A 80 16.69 17.76 -14.18
C LEU A 80 15.15 17.74 -14.09
N MET A 81 14.61 17.79 -12.87
CA MET A 81 13.15 17.87 -12.67
C MET A 81 12.58 19.15 -13.28
N ASN A 82 13.23 20.30 -13.07
CA ASN A 82 12.79 21.57 -13.65
C ASN A 82 12.86 21.56 -15.18
N GLU A 83 13.96 21.04 -15.76
CA GLU A 83 14.09 20.87 -17.21
C GLU A 83 12.94 20.01 -17.75
N ARG A 84 12.61 18.92 -17.07
CA ARG A 84 11.53 18.01 -17.47
C ARG A 84 10.13 18.62 -17.30
N LEU A 85 9.91 19.47 -16.29
CA LEU A 85 8.65 20.20 -16.13
C LEU A 85 8.37 21.15 -17.29
N THR A 86 9.41 21.71 -17.91
CA THR A 86 9.24 22.62 -19.05
C THR A 86 8.80 21.91 -20.33
N ASP A 87 8.93 20.59 -20.39
CA ASP A 87 8.46 19.77 -21.51
C ASP A 87 7.11 19.10 -21.15
N SER A 88 6.04 19.60 -21.76
CA SER A 88 4.67 19.14 -21.52
C SER A 88 4.43 17.67 -21.89
N ARG A 89 5.29 17.06 -22.71
CA ARG A 89 5.18 15.64 -23.07
C ARG A 89 5.82 14.72 -22.05
N SER A 90 6.89 15.16 -21.37
CA SER A 90 7.64 14.33 -20.44
C SER A 90 7.28 14.57 -18.97
N SER A 91 6.57 15.66 -18.64
CA SER A 91 6.11 15.98 -17.29
C SER A 91 4.91 15.14 -16.80
N LEU A 92 4.16 14.50 -17.71
CA LEU A 92 3.09 13.55 -17.35
C LEU A 92 3.49 12.08 -17.58
N ALA A 93 4.76 11.82 -17.85
CA ALA A 93 5.27 10.46 -17.99
C ALA A 93 5.31 9.76 -16.63
N ASP A 94 4.99 8.47 -16.62
CA ASP A 94 4.90 7.64 -15.42
C ASP A 94 6.15 7.72 -14.51
N ASP A 95 7.33 7.64 -15.13
CA ASP A 95 8.61 7.64 -14.43
C ASP A 95 8.92 9.00 -13.81
N TYR A 96 8.37 10.09 -14.36
CA TYR A 96 8.47 11.41 -13.76
C TYR A 96 7.57 11.56 -12.55
N ILE A 97 6.32 11.12 -12.64
CA ILE A 97 5.37 11.13 -11.50
C ILE A 97 5.95 10.30 -10.35
N LEU A 98 6.49 9.12 -10.66
CA LEU A 98 7.20 8.29 -9.70
C LEU A 98 8.41 9.02 -9.09
N ALA A 99 9.22 9.70 -9.90
CA ALA A 99 10.37 10.45 -9.40
C ALA A 99 9.96 11.58 -8.44
N VAL A 100 8.90 12.33 -8.75
CA VAL A 100 8.37 13.37 -7.84
C VAL A 100 7.89 12.74 -6.53
N ALA A 101 7.21 11.60 -6.58
CA ALA A 101 6.81 10.87 -5.38
C ALA A 101 8.03 10.37 -4.57
N ILE A 102 9.08 9.84 -5.20
CA ILE A 102 10.29 9.41 -4.48
C ILE A 102 11.03 10.62 -3.87
N ALA A 103 11.00 11.79 -4.53
CA ALA A 103 11.61 13.00 -4.01
C ALA A 103 10.97 13.45 -2.69
N GLU A 104 9.66 13.28 -2.55
CA GLU A 104 8.96 13.49 -1.30
C GLU A 104 9.55 12.60 -0.18
N GLY A 105 9.59 11.28 -0.37
CA GLY A 105 10.04 10.36 0.67
C GLY A 105 11.52 10.55 1.00
N SER A 106 12.31 10.97 0.01
CA SER A 106 13.71 11.34 0.19
C SER A 106 13.87 12.57 1.07
N GLU A 107 13.10 13.64 0.82
CA GLU A 107 13.15 14.88 1.60
C GLU A 107 12.58 14.69 3.01
N HIS A 108 11.50 13.90 3.16
CA HIS A 108 10.93 13.58 4.47
C HIS A 108 11.97 12.87 5.36
N ARG A 109 12.72 11.92 4.80
CA ARG A 109 13.80 11.20 5.51
C ARG A 109 14.97 12.07 5.94
N MET A 110 15.19 13.19 5.28
CA MET A 110 16.22 14.16 5.63
C MET A 110 15.68 15.25 6.56
N ASP A 111 14.52 15.02 7.19
CA ASP A 111 13.80 15.97 8.05
C ASP A 111 13.44 17.29 7.34
N ASN A 112 13.35 17.29 6.01
CA ASN A 112 12.97 18.46 5.22
C ASN A 112 11.48 18.41 4.87
N THR A 113 10.66 18.48 5.92
CA THR A 113 9.19 18.33 5.86
C THR A 113 8.50 19.30 4.91
N GLN A 114 9.01 20.53 4.79
CA GLN A 114 8.46 21.53 3.88
C GLN A 114 8.62 21.12 2.41
N ASN A 115 9.82 20.66 2.02
CA ASN A 115 10.04 20.21 0.63
C ASN A 115 9.32 18.90 0.35
N ALA A 116 9.28 17.98 1.31
CA ALA A 116 8.47 16.77 1.19
C ALA A 116 7.01 17.14 0.88
N ARG A 117 6.43 18.08 1.64
CA ARG A 117 5.08 18.57 1.38
C ARG A 117 4.91 19.18 -0.01
N CYS A 118 5.88 19.94 -0.51
CA CYS A 118 5.81 20.45 -1.87
C CYS A 118 5.77 19.32 -2.92
N HIS A 119 6.57 18.27 -2.73
CA HIS A 119 6.61 17.13 -3.64
C HIS A 119 5.37 16.26 -3.58
N ILE A 120 4.78 16.01 -2.41
CA ILE A 120 3.51 15.26 -2.33
C ILE A 120 2.38 15.99 -3.06
N ILE A 121 2.30 17.31 -2.88
CA ILE A 121 1.32 18.16 -3.58
C ILE A 121 1.58 18.15 -5.08
N ALA A 122 2.86 18.25 -5.50
CA ALA A 122 3.22 18.21 -6.91
C ALA A 122 2.87 16.84 -7.55
N ALA A 123 3.19 15.73 -6.90
CA ALA A 123 2.86 14.38 -7.39
C ALA A 123 1.35 14.20 -7.54
N LYS A 124 0.58 14.62 -6.52
CA LYS A 124 -0.89 14.63 -6.58
C LYS A 124 -1.39 15.48 -7.75
N ARG A 125 -0.86 16.69 -7.92
CA ARG A 125 -1.27 17.59 -9.01
C ARG A 125 -0.99 17.00 -10.39
N LEU A 126 0.13 16.30 -10.56
CA LEU A 126 0.44 15.62 -11.82
C LEU A 126 -0.56 14.49 -12.10
N LEU A 127 -0.99 13.75 -11.08
CA LEU A 127 -2.05 12.74 -11.22
C LEU A 127 -3.41 13.37 -11.54
N GLU A 128 -3.76 14.49 -10.90
CA GLU A 128 -4.99 15.25 -11.21
C GLU A 128 -5.03 15.67 -12.68
N LEU A 129 -3.92 16.19 -13.21
CA LEU A 129 -3.79 16.55 -14.63
C LEU A 129 -3.93 15.35 -15.57
N ARG A 130 -3.74 14.14 -15.04
CA ARG A 130 -3.83 12.87 -15.78
C ARG A 130 -5.17 12.14 -15.62
N GLY A 131 -6.14 12.76 -14.94
CA GLY A 131 -7.45 12.15 -14.69
C GLY A 131 -7.68 11.70 -13.24
N GLY A 132 -6.86 12.17 -12.30
CA GLY A 132 -7.00 11.91 -10.86
C GLY A 132 -6.31 10.63 -10.40
N LEU A 133 -6.63 10.17 -9.18
CA LEU A 133 -6.04 8.96 -8.59
C LEU A 133 -6.25 7.70 -9.42
N ARG A 134 -7.37 7.62 -10.14
CA ARG A 134 -7.66 6.52 -11.06
C ARG A 134 -6.62 6.39 -12.17
N SER A 135 -5.85 7.45 -12.48
CA SER A 135 -4.75 7.34 -13.43
C SER A 135 -3.58 6.49 -12.90
N ILE A 136 -3.48 6.24 -11.59
CA ILE A 136 -2.45 5.38 -11.00
C ILE A 136 -2.49 3.97 -11.59
N ARG A 137 -3.69 3.45 -11.91
CA ARG A 137 -3.85 2.12 -12.54
C ARG A 137 -3.32 2.05 -13.97
N GLU A 138 -3.18 3.21 -14.62
CA GLU A 138 -2.66 3.33 -15.99
C GLU A 138 -1.14 3.48 -15.99
N ILE A 139 -0.53 3.76 -14.83
CA ILE A 139 0.92 3.82 -14.65
C ILE A 139 1.47 2.39 -14.73
N ALA A 140 2.51 2.21 -15.54
CA ALA A 140 3.08 0.89 -15.77
C ALA A 140 3.53 0.21 -14.47
N TYR A 141 3.21 -1.07 -14.34
CA TYR A 141 3.62 -1.86 -13.19
C TYR A 141 5.15 -2.02 -13.12
N PRO A 142 5.80 -1.83 -11.95
CA PRO A 142 5.21 -1.69 -10.60
C PRO A 142 5.08 -0.24 -10.08
N TRP A 143 5.17 0.77 -10.94
CA TRP A 143 5.32 2.17 -10.53
C TRP A 143 4.08 2.73 -9.82
N GLY A 144 2.89 2.36 -10.30
CA GLY A 144 1.64 2.73 -9.61
C GLY A 144 1.62 2.24 -8.16
N LEU A 145 2.12 1.03 -7.89
CA LEU A 145 2.20 0.48 -6.52
C LEU A 145 3.15 1.29 -5.62
N MET A 146 4.27 1.75 -6.17
CA MET A 146 5.24 2.55 -5.42
C MET A 146 4.66 3.92 -5.07
N ILE A 147 3.94 4.56 -6.00
CA ILE A 147 3.26 5.83 -5.76
C ILE A 147 2.21 5.66 -4.65
N VAL A 148 1.39 4.60 -4.72
CA VAL A 148 0.41 4.29 -3.66
C VAL A 148 1.09 4.12 -2.31
N ASN A 149 2.19 3.36 -2.23
CA ASN A 149 2.91 3.16 -0.98
C ASN A 149 3.41 4.48 -0.39
N ILE A 150 4.04 5.33 -1.21
CA ILE A 150 4.51 6.64 -0.77
C ILE A 150 3.34 7.49 -0.26
N PHE A 151 2.24 7.53 -1.00
CA PHE A 151 1.05 8.31 -0.63
C PHE A 151 0.42 7.82 0.68
N VAL A 152 0.31 6.50 0.86
CA VAL A 152 -0.20 5.88 2.09
C VAL A 152 0.68 6.24 3.29
N GLU A 153 2.00 6.12 3.15
CA GLU A 153 2.95 6.35 4.24
C GLU A 153 2.95 7.80 4.72
N GLN A 154 2.92 8.72 3.77
CA GLN A 154 3.20 10.14 4.01
C GLN A 154 1.92 10.92 4.27
N GLY A 155 0.81 10.38 3.80
CA GLY A 155 -0.47 11.06 3.81
C GLY A 155 -0.60 12.02 2.64
N VAL A 156 -1.73 11.91 1.95
CA VAL A 156 -2.09 12.85 0.90
C VAL A 156 -3.28 13.65 1.36
N ASP A 157 -3.04 14.94 1.52
CA ASP A 157 -4.10 15.90 1.81
C ASP A 157 -5.11 15.95 0.63
N ASP A 158 -6.40 16.01 0.95
CA ASP A 158 -7.53 16.35 0.06
C ASP A 158 -7.81 15.35 -1.07
N LEU A 159 -7.84 14.06 -0.76
CA LEU A 159 -8.36 13.06 -1.70
C LEU A 159 -9.88 13.23 -1.84
N ASP A 160 -10.40 12.97 -3.04
CA ASP A 160 -11.81 13.17 -3.36
C ASP A 160 -12.71 12.14 -2.65
N VAL A 161 -13.12 12.47 -1.41
CA VAL A 161 -14.02 11.67 -0.58
C VAL A 161 -15.44 11.56 -1.19
N GLN A 162 -15.78 12.37 -2.21
CA GLN A 162 -17.13 12.33 -2.80
C GLN A 162 -17.44 10.99 -3.47
N ALA A 163 -16.44 10.33 -4.08
CA ALA A 163 -16.59 9.01 -4.68
C ALA A 163 -16.99 7.93 -3.64
N TRP A 164 -16.54 8.08 -2.40
CA TRP A 164 -16.86 7.15 -1.31
C TRP A 164 -18.22 7.42 -0.67
N HIS A 165 -18.63 8.70 -0.57
CA HIS A 165 -19.98 9.07 -0.11
C HIS A 165 -21.07 8.40 -0.96
N PHE A 166 -20.83 8.29 -2.27
CA PHE A 166 -21.68 7.55 -3.19
C PHE A 166 -21.69 6.05 -2.87
N THR A 167 -20.50 5.44 -2.73
CA THR A 167 -20.36 3.99 -2.54
C THR A 167 -20.97 3.49 -1.22
N LEU A 168 -20.79 4.20 -0.11
CA LEU A 168 -21.40 3.81 1.17
C LEU A 168 -22.92 4.01 1.22
N LYS A 169 -23.42 5.15 0.71
CA LYS A 169 -24.86 5.43 0.71
C LYS A 169 -25.63 4.46 -0.19
N TYR A 170 -25.07 4.11 -1.35
CA TYR A 170 -25.71 3.17 -2.25
C TYR A 170 -25.50 1.71 -1.83
N GLY A 171 -24.31 1.32 -1.36
CA GLY A 171 -24.03 -0.05 -0.89
C GLY A 171 -24.85 -0.48 0.34
N SER A 172 -25.11 0.46 1.26
CA SER A 172 -26.01 0.23 2.42
C SER A 172 -27.50 0.17 2.05
N SER A 173 -27.88 0.69 0.86
CA SER A 173 -29.25 0.64 0.35
C SER A 173 -29.54 -0.66 -0.41
N THR A 174 -28.55 -1.21 -1.12
CA THR A 174 -28.66 -2.48 -1.86
C THR A 174 -28.69 -3.71 -0.96
N THR A 175 -28.05 -3.66 0.22
CA THR A 175 -28.13 -4.76 1.21
C THR A 175 -29.52 -4.86 1.87
N GLN A 176 -30.39 -3.85 1.74
CA GLN A 176 -31.79 -3.94 2.17
C GLN A 176 -32.74 -4.50 1.09
N HIS A 177 -32.37 -4.46 -0.20
CA HIS A 177 -33.25 -4.87 -1.29
C HIS A 177 -32.93 -6.27 -1.87
N GLY A 178 -31.86 -6.93 -1.43
CA GLY A 178 -31.51 -8.31 -1.82
C GLY A 178 -32.23 -9.43 -1.03
N HIS A 179 -33.21 -9.11 -0.19
CA HIS A 179 -33.99 -10.09 0.59
C HIS A 179 -35.49 -10.13 0.25
N GLY A 180 -35.93 -9.42 -0.79
CA GLY A 180 -37.29 -9.49 -1.30
C GLY A 180 -37.29 -9.92 -2.77
N ASN A 181 -37.91 -11.06 -3.06
CA ASN A 181 -38.19 -11.64 -4.39
C ASN A 181 -37.14 -12.57 -5.01
N LEU A 182 -36.85 -13.69 -4.34
CA LEU A 182 -36.81 -14.96 -5.06
C LEU A 182 -38.14 -15.69 -4.83
N HIS A 183 -39.12 -15.39 -5.69
CA HIS A 183 -40.30 -16.22 -5.84
C HIS A 183 -39.89 -17.56 -6.45
N THR A 184 -39.94 -18.61 -5.62
CA THR A 184 -40.59 -19.90 -5.94
C THR A 184 -40.41 -20.43 -7.37
N HIS A 185 -39.34 -21.20 -7.58
CA HIS A 185 -39.43 -22.41 -8.40
C HIS A 185 -39.11 -23.62 -7.52
N LYS A 186 -40.17 -24.28 -7.04
CA LYS A 186 -40.11 -25.64 -6.50
C LYS A 186 -39.60 -26.55 -7.61
N SER A 187 -38.40 -27.09 -7.47
CA SER A 187 -38.07 -28.42 -7.97
C SER A 187 -37.61 -29.26 -6.80
N HIS A 188 -38.49 -30.19 -6.42
CA HIS A 188 -38.18 -31.37 -5.63
C HIS A 188 -36.80 -31.92 -5.98
N LEU A 189 -35.93 -32.07 -4.99
CA LEU A 189 -35.11 -33.26 -4.76
C LEU A 189 -34.57 -33.16 -3.34
N ASP A 190 -35.31 -33.81 -2.43
CA ASP A 190 -34.82 -34.25 -1.13
C ASP A 190 -33.54 -35.05 -1.31
N ARG A 191 -32.43 -34.52 -0.81
CA ARG A 191 -31.34 -35.32 -0.25
C ARG A 191 -30.56 -34.47 0.72
N ASP A 192 -31.10 -34.36 1.93
CA ASP A 192 -30.32 -34.11 3.14
C ASP A 192 -29.32 -35.27 3.30
N GLN A 193 -28.14 -35.12 2.70
CA GLN A 193 -26.95 -35.76 3.22
C GLN A 193 -26.08 -34.66 3.84
N PRO A 194 -25.72 -34.78 5.13
CA PRO A 194 -24.68 -33.93 5.69
C PRO A 194 -23.41 -34.21 4.89
N VAL A 195 -22.94 -33.20 4.15
CA VAL A 195 -21.58 -33.22 3.60
C VAL A 195 -20.67 -33.41 4.81
N PRO A 196 -19.79 -34.43 4.81
CA PRO A 196 -18.87 -34.62 5.92
C PRO A 196 -18.05 -33.34 6.05
N ILE A 197 -18.15 -32.71 7.22
CA ILE A 197 -17.25 -31.65 7.63
C ILE A 197 -15.88 -32.33 7.68
N ASN A 198 -15.09 -32.10 6.64
CA ASN A 198 -13.71 -32.51 6.64
C ASN A 198 -13.05 -31.61 7.69
N ASP A 199 -12.61 -32.18 8.81
CA ASP A 199 -11.86 -31.49 9.89
C ASP A 199 -10.47 -30.99 9.42
N GLY A 200 -10.28 -30.82 8.11
CA GLY A 200 -9.10 -30.19 7.54
C GLY A 200 -9.18 -28.69 7.79
N HIS A 201 -8.41 -28.20 8.76
CA HIS A 201 -8.14 -26.78 8.92
C HIS A 201 -7.83 -26.17 7.56
N SER A 202 -8.58 -25.12 7.18
CA SER A 202 -8.38 -24.48 5.88
C SER A 202 -6.95 -23.93 5.78
N THR A 203 -6.39 -23.88 4.57
CA THR A 203 -5.05 -23.28 4.34
C THR A 203 -4.95 -21.87 4.93
N HIS A 204 -6.08 -21.15 5.02
CA HIS A 204 -6.20 -19.85 5.69
C HIS A 204 -5.98 -19.95 7.21
N ASP A 205 -6.70 -20.83 7.90
CA ASP A 205 -6.63 -20.96 9.37
C ASP A 205 -5.22 -21.35 9.81
N GLN A 206 -4.57 -22.23 9.05
CA GLN A 206 -3.19 -22.65 9.30
C GLN A 206 -2.17 -21.54 9.03
N ALA A 207 -2.50 -20.47 8.30
CA ALA A 207 -1.53 -19.44 7.96
C ALA A 207 -1.32 -18.43 9.11
N PHE A 208 -2.33 -18.26 9.96
CA PHE A 208 -2.37 -17.24 11.02
C PHE A 208 -2.42 -17.85 12.43
N GLU A 209 -1.99 -19.09 12.62
CA GLU A 209 -1.87 -19.69 13.96
C GLU A 209 -0.85 -18.93 14.83
N VAL A 210 -1.08 -18.90 16.15
CA VAL A 210 -0.39 -18.10 17.19
C VAL A 210 1.15 -18.33 17.28
N ASN A 211 1.73 -19.22 16.48
CA ASN A 211 3.17 -19.50 16.43
C ASN A 211 3.80 -19.33 15.04
N ILE A 212 3.07 -18.72 14.10
CA ILE A 212 3.54 -18.52 12.73
C ILE A 212 3.97 -17.07 12.57
N ALA A 213 5.06 -16.84 11.85
CA ALA A 213 5.61 -15.50 11.63
C ALA A 213 4.57 -14.51 11.05
N LEU A 214 3.58 -15.03 10.31
CA LEU A 214 2.49 -14.24 9.75
C LEU A 214 1.52 -13.73 10.82
N TYR A 215 1.29 -14.47 11.91
CA TYR A 215 0.49 -14.01 13.05
C TYR A 215 1.15 -12.80 13.72
N ASP A 216 2.46 -12.89 14.03
CA ASP A 216 3.24 -11.78 14.59
C ASP A 216 3.23 -10.53 13.71
N TYR A 217 3.03 -10.70 12.39
CA TYR A 217 3.01 -9.62 11.42
C TYR A 217 1.67 -8.89 11.36
N VAL A 218 0.55 -9.61 11.51
CA VAL A 218 -0.79 -9.01 11.47
C VAL A 218 -1.29 -8.56 12.85
N HIS A 219 -0.68 -9.06 13.92
CA HIS A 219 -1.07 -8.73 15.28
C HIS A 219 -0.81 -7.25 15.58
N LEU A 220 -1.83 -6.57 16.10
CA LEU A 220 -1.71 -5.15 16.42
C LEU A 220 -0.83 -4.94 17.66
N PRO A 221 0.10 -3.95 17.63
CA PRO A 221 0.71 -3.47 18.86
C PRO A 221 -0.38 -2.93 19.79
N GLY A 222 -0.09 -2.82 21.09
CA GLY A 222 -1.03 -2.28 22.08
C GLY A 222 -1.65 -0.92 21.71
N ASP A 223 -2.57 -0.42 22.54
CA ASP A 223 -3.52 0.66 22.19
C ASP A 223 -2.91 2.05 21.83
N GLU A 224 -1.59 2.20 21.93
CA GLU A 224 -0.83 3.41 21.65
C GLU A 224 -0.19 3.41 20.25
N LEU A 225 -1.03 3.47 19.20
CA LEU A 225 -0.56 3.68 17.83
C LEU A 225 -0.44 5.17 17.48
N GLU A 226 0.63 5.54 16.76
CA GLU A 226 0.79 6.85 16.13
C GLU A 226 0.14 6.85 14.74
N ASP A 227 -0.05 8.01 14.13
CA ASP A 227 -0.70 8.11 12.81
C ASP A 227 0.03 7.33 11.72
N ALA A 228 1.37 7.31 11.74
CA ALA A 228 2.17 6.49 10.83
C ALA A 228 1.89 4.98 11.04
N HIS A 229 1.70 4.55 12.29
CA HIS A 229 1.35 3.17 12.62
C HIS A 229 -0.05 2.84 12.11
N PHE A 230 -1.03 3.74 12.30
CA PHE A 230 -2.37 3.55 11.76
C PHE A 230 -2.36 3.37 10.24
N ARG A 231 -1.68 4.26 9.50
CA ARG A 231 -1.57 4.20 8.04
C ARG A 231 -0.99 2.87 7.58
N PHE A 232 0.10 2.44 8.22
CA PHE A 232 0.73 1.16 7.94
C PHE A 232 -0.23 -0.01 8.14
N TYR A 233 -0.75 -0.22 9.35
CA TYR A 233 -1.60 -1.37 9.65
C TYR A 233 -2.90 -1.35 8.84
N LEU A 234 -3.51 -0.18 8.64
CA LEU A 234 -4.71 -0.06 7.81
C LEU A 234 -4.42 -0.53 6.38
N SER A 235 -3.30 -0.10 5.79
CA SER A 235 -2.94 -0.46 4.42
C SER A 235 -2.65 -1.96 4.26
N ILE A 236 -1.85 -2.52 5.16
CA ILE A 236 -1.41 -3.92 5.12
C ILE A 236 -2.60 -4.84 5.36
N LEU A 237 -3.35 -4.62 6.44
CA LEU A 237 -4.46 -5.50 6.79
C LEU A 237 -5.59 -5.39 5.75
N TYR A 238 -5.87 -4.21 5.22
CA TYR A 238 -6.86 -4.03 4.15
C TYR A 238 -6.43 -4.76 2.87
N ALA A 239 -5.17 -4.62 2.45
CA ALA A 239 -4.64 -5.30 1.27
C ALA A 239 -4.70 -6.83 1.41
N MET A 240 -4.31 -7.36 2.57
CA MET A 240 -4.37 -8.80 2.85
C MET A 240 -5.80 -9.33 2.84
N ASN A 241 -6.72 -8.67 3.54
CA ASN A 241 -8.13 -9.05 3.56
C ASN A 241 -8.76 -9.01 2.16
N THR A 242 -8.45 -7.97 1.38
CA THR A 242 -8.98 -7.83 0.03
C THR A 242 -8.45 -8.91 -0.91
N ALA A 243 -7.15 -9.21 -0.86
CA ALA A 243 -6.56 -10.29 -1.65
C ALA A 243 -7.18 -11.66 -1.30
N LEU A 244 -7.30 -11.98 0.00
CA LEU A 244 -7.92 -13.23 0.44
C LEU A 244 -9.39 -13.32 0.06
N TYR A 245 -10.13 -12.22 0.15
CA TYR A 245 -11.51 -12.17 -0.32
C TYR A 245 -11.62 -12.40 -1.84
N ALA A 246 -10.72 -11.82 -2.64
CA ALA A 246 -10.68 -12.06 -4.09
C ALA A 246 -10.36 -13.54 -4.42
N PHE A 247 -9.50 -14.16 -3.64
CA PHE A 247 -9.04 -15.54 -3.83
C PHE A 247 -9.92 -16.60 -3.17
N ARG A 248 -10.99 -16.21 -2.48
CA ARG A 248 -11.87 -17.10 -1.70
C ARG A 248 -12.44 -18.30 -2.48
N GLU A 249 -12.56 -18.19 -3.80
CA GLU A 249 -13.08 -19.25 -4.69
C GLU A 249 -11.97 -20.15 -5.28
N SER A 250 -10.69 -19.86 -4.98
CA SER A 250 -9.53 -20.60 -5.47
C SER A 250 -8.56 -20.90 -4.33
N GLU A 251 -8.64 -22.12 -3.79
CA GLU A 251 -7.72 -22.60 -2.74
C GLU A 251 -6.26 -22.58 -3.22
N VAL A 252 -6.02 -22.92 -4.49
CA VAL A 252 -4.68 -22.86 -5.11
C VAL A 252 -4.11 -21.46 -5.07
N THR A 253 -4.86 -20.45 -5.53
CA THR A 253 -4.41 -19.05 -5.55
C THR A 253 -4.20 -18.53 -4.14
N THR A 254 -5.12 -18.86 -3.22
CA THR A 254 -5.00 -18.54 -1.79
C THR A 254 -3.72 -19.13 -1.19
N GLY A 255 -3.43 -20.40 -1.46
CA GLY A 255 -2.22 -21.08 -0.99
C GLY A 255 -0.93 -20.47 -1.55
N ILE A 256 -0.90 -20.11 -2.84
CA ILE A 256 0.26 -19.42 -3.45
C ILE A 256 0.48 -18.06 -2.78
N TYR A 257 -0.59 -17.28 -2.59
CA TYR A 257 -0.53 -15.97 -1.94
C TYR A 257 0.01 -16.08 -0.51
N LEU A 258 -0.63 -16.91 0.34
CA LEU A 258 -0.24 -17.07 1.75
C LEU A 258 1.19 -17.60 1.89
N LYS A 259 1.60 -18.56 1.05
CA LYS A 259 2.99 -19.04 1.00
C LYS A 259 3.96 -17.92 0.63
N GLY A 260 3.61 -17.09 -0.35
CA GLY A 260 4.41 -15.94 -0.76
C GLY A 260 4.58 -14.93 0.37
N VAL A 261 3.47 -14.54 1.02
CA VAL A 261 3.49 -13.59 2.15
C VAL A 261 4.30 -14.15 3.31
N ARG A 262 4.04 -15.39 3.71
CA ARG A 262 4.80 -16.06 4.78
C ARG A 262 6.30 -16.08 4.48
N THR A 263 6.69 -16.45 3.27
CA THR A 263 8.10 -16.48 2.84
C THR A 263 8.72 -15.08 2.91
N ALA A 264 7.97 -14.04 2.52
CA ALA A 264 8.43 -12.66 2.58
C ALA A 264 8.64 -12.20 4.03
N VAL A 265 7.70 -12.51 4.93
CA VAL A 265 7.80 -12.20 6.37
C VAL A 265 9.03 -12.90 6.96
N GLU A 266 9.17 -14.21 6.76
CA GLU A 266 10.26 -15.03 7.32
C GLU A 266 11.65 -14.61 6.84
N LYS A 267 11.75 -14.06 5.61
CA LYS A 267 13.03 -13.65 5.01
C LYS A 267 13.35 -12.17 5.15
N SER A 268 12.38 -11.35 5.58
CA SER A 268 12.61 -9.92 5.77
C SER A 268 13.64 -9.68 6.88
N THR A 269 14.68 -8.89 6.58
CA THR A 269 15.63 -8.46 7.60
C THR A 269 15.20 -7.11 8.17
N HIS A 270 15.32 -6.96 9.50
CA HIS A 270 14.96 -5.76 10.26
C HIS A 270 15.69 -4.47 9.87
N GLN A 271 16.63 -4.49 8.91
CA GLN A 271 17.59 -3.40 8.70
C GLN A 271 17.41 -2.61 7.38
N ASN A 272 16.80 -3.19 6.33
CA ASN A 272 16.94 -2.63 4.97
C ASN A 272 15.61 -2.28 4.28
N PHE A 273 14.90 -1.26 4.76
CA PHE A 273 13.70 -0.81 4.04
C PHE A 273 13.68 0.71 3.82
N LEU A 274 13.69 1.10 2.53
CA LEU A 274 13.51 2.48 2.05
C LEU A 274 12.13 3.08 2.33
N LEU A 275 11.23 2.32 2.93
CA LEU A 275 9.82 2.66 3.13
C LEU A 275 9.36 2.15 4.51
N ARG A 276 10.05 2.58 5.58
CA ARG A 276 9.64 2.20 6.95
C ARG A 276 8.56 3.14 7.43
N ALA A 277 7.33 2.67 7.41
CA ALA A 277 6.37 3.06 8.41
C ALA A 277 6.70 2.34 9.74
N GLY A 278 7.13 3.11 10.75
CA GLY A 278 7.06 2.67 12.15
C GLY A 278 8.04 1.62 12.67
N GLY A 279 9.03 1.16 11.89
CA GLY A 279 10.05 0.25 12.40
C GLY A 279 9.61 -1.21 12.62
N PHE A 280 8.47 -1.64 12.05
CA PHE A 280 7.96 -3.01 12.18
C PHE A 280 8.61 -4.01 11.20
N LYS A 281 8.49 -5.31 11.53
CA LYS A 281 8.84 -6.43 10.63
C LYS A 281 7.97 -6.36 9.38
N LEU A 282 8.58 -6.50 8.20
CA LEU A 282 7.93 -6.32 6.88
C LEU A 282 7.63 -7.69 6.23
N PRO A 283 6.71 -7.76 5.26
CA PRO A 283 6.80 -7.12 3.94
C PRO A 283 6.19 -5.72 3.84
N SER A 284 6.66 -4.91 2.89
CA SER A 284 6.04 -3.61 2.56
C SER A 284 4.71 -3.80 1.85
N LEU A 285 3.87 -2.76 1.82
CA LEU A 285 2.61 -2.78 1.08
C LEU A 285 2.87 -3.18 -0.37
N VAL A 286 3.85 -2.53 -1.04
CA VAL A 286 4.26 -2.88 -2.41
C VAL A 286 4.50 -4.39 -2.56
N LEU A 287 5.27 -5.00 -1.67
CA LEU A 287 5.59 -6.42 -1.75
C LEU A 287 4.35 -7.30 -1.58
N LEU A 288 3.42 -6.96 -0.69
CA LEU A 288 2.16 -7.69 -0.55
C LEU A 288 1.31 -7.62 -1.83
N LEU A 289 1.15 -6.42 -2.40
CA LEU A 289 0.35 -6.25 -3.63
C LEU A 289 0.99 -7.05 -4.78
N MET A 290 2.32 -7.07 -4.86
CA MET A 290 3.05 -7.85 -5.86
C MET A 290 2.88 -9.36 -5.68
N ILE A 291 2.94 -9.86 -4.44
CA ILE A 291 2.69 -11.28 -4.15
C ILE A 291 1.26 -11.65 -4.57
N ALA A 292 0.29 -10.75 -4.35
CA ALA A 292 -1.09 -10.96 -4.77
C ALA A 292 -1.23 -11.03 -6.30
N HIS A 293 -0.61 -10.10 -7.04
CA HIS A 293 -0.58 -10.17 -8.50
C HIS A 293 0.11 -11.43 -9.02
N SER A 294 1.25 -11.81 -8.43
CA SER A 294 1.97 -13.03 -8.80
C SER A 294 1.15 -14.29 -8.51
N ALA A 295 0.35 -14.31 -7.45
CA ALA A 295 -0.53 -15.42 -7.14
C ALA A 295 -1.60 -15.60 -8.21
N VAL A 296 -2.18 -14.51 -8.72
CA VAL A 296 -3.14 -14.57 -9.84
C VAL A 296 -2.51 -15.02 -11.14
N GLU A 297 -1.28 -14.57 -11.44
CA GLU A 297 -0.57 -15.02 -12.64
C GLU A 297 -0.24 -16.51 -12.62
N ALA A 298 0.05 -17.06 -11.44
CA ALA A 298 0.38 -18.47 -11.24
C ALA A 298 -0.85 -19.37 -11.01
N GLY A 299 -1.97 -18.80 -10.56
CA GLY A 299 -3.21 -19.51 -10.22
C GLY A 299 -4.17 -19.68 -11.41
N GLU A 300 -5.33 -20.24 -11.12
CA GLU A 300 -6.42 -20.35 -12.09
C GLU A 300 -7.16 -19.02 -12.21
N ARG A 301 -7.14 -18.42 -13.41
CA ARG A 301 -7.93 -17.22 -13.68
C ARG A 301 -9.42 -17.55 -13.69
N ASN A 302 -10.13 -16.95 -12.75
CA ASN A 302 -11.58 -16.95 -12.66
C ASN A 302 -12.08 -15.48 -12.59
N PRO A 303 -13.40 -15.22 -12.69
CA PRO A 303 -13.92 -13.86 -12.58
C PRO A 303 -13.52 -13.15 -11.28
N SER A 304 -13.42 -13.88 -10.15
CA SER A 304 -13.08 -13.32 -8.83
C SER A 304 -11.59 -12.96 -8.69
N THR A 305 -10.72 -13.56 -9.50
CA THR A 305 -9.25 -13.34 -9.51
C THR A 305 -8.79 -12.47 -10.68
N SER A 306 -9.70 -12.09 -11.60
CA SER A 306 -9.37 -11.28 -12.78
C SER A 306 -8.87 -9.87 -12.45
N ILE A 307 -9.25 -9.35 -11.27
CA ILE A 307 -8.76 -8.09 -10.69
C ILE A 307 -8.62 -8.32 -9.19
N VAL A 308 -7.39 -8.36 -8.65
CA VAL A 308 -7.15 -8.61 -7.21
C VAL A 308 -7.71 -7.48 -6.34
N PHE A 309 -7.40 -6.24 -6.72
CA PHE A 309 -7.99 -4.98 -6.23
C PHE A 309 -7.45 -3.85 -7.11
N ASN A 310 -8.15 -2.72 -7.15
CA ASN A 310 -7.59 -1.53 -7.77
C ASN A 310 -6.63 -0.88 -6.76
N VAL A 311 -5.38 -0.64 -7.15
CA VAL A 311 -4.30 -0.28 -6.20
C VAL A 311 -4.58 1.03 -5.47
N GLU A 312 -5.31 1.94 -6.12
CA GLU A 312 -5.81 3.19 -5.55
C GLU A 312 -6.83 2.98 -4.42
N GLU A 313 -7.55 1.86 -4.37
CA GLU A 313 -8.54 1.57 -3.32
C GLU A 313 -7.89 1.46 -1.94
N VAL A 314 -6.64 0.97 -1.88
CA VAL A 314 -5.88 0.91 -0.61
C VAL A 314 -5.61 2.31 -0.10
N LEU A 315 -5.19 3.22 -0.98
CA LEU A 315 -4.95 4.61 -0.63
C LEU A 315 -6.25 5.30 -0.18
N GLU A 316 -7.32 5.16 -0.97
CA GLU A 316 -8.63 5.72 -0.64
C GLU A 316 -9.12 5.25 0.73
N PHE A 317 -9.07 3.93 0.97
CA PHE A 317 -9.46 3.33 2.25
C PHE A 317 -8.66 3.92 3.43
N VAL A 318 -7.33 3.94 3.33
CA VAL A 318 -6.47 4.45 4.39
C VAL A 318 -6.81 5.90 4.72
N GLU A 319 -6.96 6.73 3.69
CA GLU A 319 -7.13 8.18 3.88
C GLU A 319 -8.49 8.52 4.46
N ILE A 320 -9.53 7.80 4.05
CA ILE A 320 -10.85 7.87 4.67
C ILE A 320 -10.77 7.48 6.14
N MET A 321 -10.12 6.35 6.44
CA MET A 321 -9.96 5.90 7.83
C MET A 321 -9.14 6.89 8.66
N MET A 322 -8.16 7.57 8.07
CA MET A 322 -7.37 8.61 8.72
C MET A 322 -8.18 9.87 9.04
N MET A 323 -9.33 10.10 8.41
CA MET A 323 -10.29 11.14 8.81
C MET A 323 -11.17 10.73 10.01
N ALA A 324 -11.28 9.43 10.29
CA ALA A 324 -12.09 8.93 11.39
C ALA A 324 -11.42 9.14 12.76
N SER A 325 -12.23 9.07 13.82
CA SER A 325 -11.70 9.15 15.18
C SER A 325 -10.68 8.03 15.46
N ARG A 326 -9.75 8.26 16.39
CA ARG A 326 -8.76 7.24 16.82
C ARG A 326 -9.46 5.94 17.26
N ALA A 327 -10.59 6.06 17.94
CA ALA A 327 -11.39 4.90 18.36
C ALA A 327 -11.95 4.11 17.18
N SER A 328 -12.51 4.80 16.18
CA SER A 328 -13.00 4.18 14.94
C SER A 328 -11.88 3.51 14.14
N ARG A 329 -10.71 4.14 14.06
CA ARG A 329 -9.50 3.55 13.45
C ARG A 329 -9.09 2.25 14.12
N MET A 330 -8.97 2.25 15.46
CA MET A 330 -8.64 1.02 16.21
C MET A 330 -9.69 -0.07 16.06
N ASN A 331 -10.98 0.29 16.08
CA ASN A 331 -12.05 -0.68 15.89
C ASN A 331 -12.00 -1.33 14.50
N MET A 332 -11.69 -0.55 13.46
CA MET A 332 -11.49 -1.08 12.11
C MET A 332 -10.27 -1.99 12.03
N LEU A 333 -9.13 -1.58 12.61
CA LEU A 333 -7.92 -2.40 12.64
C LEU A 333 -8.17 -3.75 13.32
N ARG A 334 -8.82 -3.75 14.49
CA ARG A 334 -9.18 -4.98 15.21
C ARG A 334 -10.13 -5.87 14.40
N ALA A 335 -11.04 -5.28 13.64
CA ALA A 335 -11.92 -6.04 12.75
C ALA A 335 -11.17 -6.68 11.58
N LEU A 336 -10.24 -5.94 10.95
CA LEU A 336 -9.41 -6.46 9.86
C LEU A 336 -8.44 -7.54 10.35
N GLU A 337 -7.86 -7.37 11.55
CA GLU A 337 -7.03 -8.38 12.20
C GLU A 337 -7.84 -9.64 12.54
N SER A 338 -9.06 -9.48 13.08
CA SER A 338 -9.89 -10.62 13.48
C SER A 338 -10.31 -11.46 12.28
N TRP A 339 -10.53 -10.86 11.10
CA TRP A 339 -10.81 -11.61 9.87
C TRP A 339 -9.66 -12.50 9.42
N LEU A 340 -8.41 -12.15 9.75
CA LEU A 340 -7.25 -12.98 9.41
C LEU A 340 -6.99 -14.05 10.46
N THR A 341 -7.22 -13.72 11.73
CA THR A 341 -6.78 -14.55 12.88
C THR A 341 -7.88 -15.40 13.50
N THR A 342 -9.14 -15.12 13.22
CA THR A 342 -10.28 -15.89 13.74
C THR A 342 -10.71 -16.93 12.70
N PRO A 343 -10.95 -18.20 13.09
CA PRO A 343 -11.50 -19.20 12.17
C PRO A 343 -12.81 -18.69 11.56
N ILE A 344 -12.86 -18.56 10.23
CA ILE A 344 -14.07 -18.14 9.51
C ILE A 344 -14.86 -19.40 9.19
N ALA A 345 -15.91 -19.69 9.97
CA ALA A 345 -16.78 -20.82 9.69
C ALA A 345 -17.82 -20.48 8.59
N THR A 346 -18.21 -19.21 8.48
CA THR A 346 -19.25 -18.72 7.55
C THR A 346 -19.00 -17.28 7.09
N ASN A 347 -19.59 -16.89 5.95
CA ASN A 347 -19.57 -15.48 5.47
C ASN A 347 -20.17 -14.46 6.47
N ARG A 348 -20.89 -14.92 7.49
CA ARG A 348 -21.44 -14.06 8.56
C ARG A 348 -20.38 -13.67 9.58
N ASP A 349 -19.31 -14.45 9.70
CA ASP A 349 -18.19 -14.20 10.62
C ASP A 349 -17.27 -13.06 10.11
N LEU A 350 -17.39 -12.72 8.83
CA LEU A 350 -16.76 -11.56 8.19
C LEU A 350 -17.45 -10.23 8.57
N ILE A 351 -18.46 -10.20 9.44
CA ILE A 351 -19.24 -8.98 9.76
C ILE A 351 -18.92 -8.49 11.19
N PHE A 352 -17.66 -8.14 11.45
CA PHE A 352 -17.28 -7.51 12.73
C PHE A 352 -17.66 -6.02 12.80
N VAL A 353 -17.94 -5.40 11.66
CA VAL A 353 -18.49 -4.04 11.54
C VAL A 353 -19.95 -4.10 11.11
N ASN A 354 -20.88 -4.01 12.07
CA ASN A 354 -22.30 -3.94 11.74
C ASN A 354 -22.67 -2.61 11.06
N ASN A 355 -23.82 -2.56 10.40
CA ASN A 355 -24.31 -1.37 9.69
C ASN A 355 -24.42 -0.12 10.58
N ALA A 356 -24.64 -0.28 11.89
CA ALA A 356 -24.69 0.85 12.81
C ALA A 356 -23.30 1.48 13.00
N LYS A 357 -22.26 0.67 13.19
CA LYS A 357 -20.86 1.11 13.27
C LYS A 357 -20.40 1.76 11.96
N LEU A 358 -20.78 1.20 10.81
CA LEU A 358 -20.49 1.81 9.50
C LEU A 358 -21.15 3.18 9.35
N LYS A 359 -22.39 3.35 9.83
CA LYS A 359 -23.07 4.66 9.82
C LYS A 359 -22.38 5.68 10.72
N ILE A 360 -21.90 5.26 11.90
CA ILE A 360 -21.12 6.12 12.80
C ILE A 360 -19.82 6.56 12.11
N LEU A 361 -19.06 5.61 11.57
CA LEU A 361 -17.83 5.89 10.82
C LEU A 361 -18.09 6.85 9.65
N ALA A 362 -19.10 6.59 8.84
CA ALA A 362 -19.45 7.45 7.71
C ALA A 362 -19.77 8.89 8.15
N LYS A 363 -20.48 9.05 9.28
CA LYS A 363 -20.79 10.36 9.86
C LYS A 363 -19.52 11.07 10.34
N GLU A 364 -18.63 10.38 11.05
CA GLU A 364 -17.35 10.94 11.52
C GLU A 364 -16.51 11.45 10.35
N VAL A 365 -16.36 10.62 9.31
CA VAL A 365 -15.60 10.98 8.10
C VAL A 365 -16.24 12.18 7.40
N GLU A 366 -17.57 12.20 7.24
CA GLU A 366 -18.27 13.32 6.61
C GLU A 366 -18.10 14.63 7.39
N GLU A 367 -18.17 14.58 8.71
CA GLU A 367 -17.98 15.75 9.56
C GLU A 367 -16.55 16.29 9.47
N ALA A 368 -15.55 15.40 9.56
CA ALA A 368 -14.14 15.77 9.40
C ALA A 368 -13.85 16.36 8.03
N TRP A 369 -14.40 15.77 6.96
CA TRP A 369 -14.27 16.26 5.60
C TRP A 369 -14.87 17.66 5.41
N ARG A 370 -16.07 17.91 5.96
CA ARG A 370 -16.70 19.25 5.90
C ARG A 370 -15.83 20.29 6.60
N VAL A 371 -15.37 20.01 7.82
CA VAL A 371 -14.51 20.93 8.59
C VAL A 371 -13.23 21.26 7.83
N ARG A 372 -12.63 20.25 7.21
CA ARG A 372 -11.43 20.39 6.39
C ARG A 372 -11.66 21.29 5.18
N ASN A 373 -12.68 21.00 4.37
CA ASN A 373 -13.00 21.79 3.19
C ASN A 373 -13.37 23.24 3.50
N SER A 374 -14.08 23.48 4.62
CA SER A 374 -14.38 24.86 5.05
C SER A 374 -13.11 25.64 5.36
N ARG A 375 -12.13 25.02 6.04
CA ARG A 375 -10.83 25.66 6.33
C ARG A 375 -10.03 25.95 5.06
N GLU A 376 -10.16 25.10 4.04
CA GLU A 376 -9.52 25.33 2.75
C GLU A 376 -10.16 26.46 1.97
N ALA A 377 -11.49 26.55 1.96
CA ALA A 377 -12.20 27.69 1.35
C ALA A 377 -11.76 29.02 1.99
N ASP A 378 -11.71 29.07 3.33
CA ASP A 378 -11.27 30.24 4.08
C ASP A 378 -9.82 30.65 3.74
N ARG A 379 -8.91 29.67 3.54
CA ARG A 379 -7.50 29.92 3.18
C ARG A 379 -7.32 30.47 1.77
N HIS A 380 -8.24 30.18 0.87
CA HIS A 380 -8.19 30.63 -0.52
C HIS A 380 -9.03 31.89 -0.78
N GLY A 381 -9.64 32.47 0.26
CA GLY A 381 -10.40 33.73 0.17
C GLY A 381 -11.66 33.61 -0.71
N ILE A 382 -12.29 32.43 -0.71
CA ILE A 382 -13.57 32.17 -1.38
C ILE A 382 -14.73 32.43 -0.42
#